data_AF-A0A0A1H8Z7-F1
#
_entry.id   AF-A0A0A1H8Z7-F1
#
_cell.length_a   1.000
_cell.length_b   1.000
_cell.length_c   1.000
_cell.angle_alpha   90.00
_cell.angle_beta   90.00
_cell.angle_gamma   90.00
#
_symmetry.space_group_name_H-M   'P 1'
#
loop_
_entity.id
_entity.type
_entity.pdbx_description
1 polymer ?
#
loop_
_entity_poly.entity_id
_entity_poly.type
_entity_poly.pdbx_seq_one_letter_code
_entity_poly.pdbx_strand_id
1 'polypeptide(L)'
;MRDETASGRWWENYLVRYLMPSIAGVGIVSWLIAAGPKGLRAILFFGGSPQSLDAPTLTLLILYGNLFCYIASYPILCFHATRVLDFDQSFAWRPRANDSYIASAVFAVGTIASAVFLPSDTCVFVSVIFVLWYVSVQTVRIVDVLKPKEFGKTFGGMPTTPLYAYLYMLSRRRGYRDKKTLTKSIGNQEPASGQGAGSSEQSEVQQTWRREVVESYRHAREHGNSAFIFALELALAAVSYGIVRMPLLDGTKALAALAALFIVWSVPAVLVHLLGQYIERRYSRFEG
;
A
#
# COMPACT_ATOMS: atom_id res chain seq x y z
N MET A 1 23.40 -24.53 -11.91
CA MET A 1 23.68 -23.27 -11.19
C MET A 1 22.35 -22.71 -10.74
N ARG A 2 22.22 -22.43 -9.43
CA ARG A 2 20.96 -22.19 -8.72
C ARG A 2 20.35 -20.83 -9.10
N ASP A 3 19.02 -20.76 -9.07
CA ASP A 3 18.17 -19.55 -9.11
C ASP A 3 18.46 -18.58 -7.94
N GLU A 4 19.68 -18.09 -7.81
CA GLU A 4 20.06 -17.08 -6.80
C GLU A 4 19.69 -15.64 -7.24
N THR A 5 19.29 -15.44 -8.49
CA THR A 5 19.04 -14.10 -9.06
C THR A 5 17.67 -13.53 -8.71
N ALA A 6 16.65 -14.38 -8.48
CA ALA A 6 15.29 -13.93 -8.19
C ALA A 6 15.06 -13.64 -6.70
N SER A 7 15.70 -14.40 -5.80
CA SER A 7 15.61 -14.19 -4.34
C SER A 7 16.65 -13.20 -3.82
N GLY A 8 17.75 -12.92 -4.53
CA GLY A 8 18.82 -12.03 -4.06
C GLY A 8 18.55 -10.52 -4.22
N ARG A 9 17.57 -10.12 -5.03
CA ARG A 9 17.28 -8.70 -5.37
C ARG A 9 15.94 -8.20 -4.83
N TRP A 10 15.36 -8.88 -3.85
CA TRP A 10 14.10 -8.46 -3.24
C TRP A 10 14.17 -7.01 -2.73
N TRP A 11 15.33 -6.60 -2.22
CA TRP A 11 15.61 -5.25 -1.72
C TRP A 11 15.55 -4.17 -2.81
N GLU A 12 15.91 -4.46 -4.07
CA GLU A 12 15.81 -3.52 -5.19
C GLU A 12 14.36 -3.08 -5.41
N ASN A 13 13.41 -4.03 -5.29
CA ASN A 13 11.98 -3.72 -5.39
C ASN A 13 11.49 -2.82 -4.26
N TYR A 14 12.00 -3.01 -3.05
CA TYR A 14 11.65 -2.17 -1.91
C TYR A 14 12.28 -0.78 -2.08
N LEU A 15 13.53 -0.72 -2.52
CA LEU A 15 14.24 0.53 -2.76
C LEU A 15 13.50 1.38 -3.81
N VAL A 16 13.11 0.81 -4.96
CA VAL A 16 12.35 1.54 -6.00
C VAL A 16 10.99 2.04 -5.47
N ARG A 17 10.30 1.25 -4.64
CA ARG A 17 8.97 1.62 -4.11
C ARG A 17 9.04 2.72 -3.07
N TYR A 18 10.04 2.70 -2.19
CA TYR A 18 10.04 3.53 -0.99
C TYR A 18 11.10 4.63 -0.99
N LEU A 19 12.16 4.56 -1.81
CA LEU A 19 13.25 5.56 -1.77
C LEU A 19 12.75 6.97 -2.06
N MET A 20 12.00 7.16 -3.16
CA MET A 20 11.50 8.48 -3.57
C MET A 20 10.55 9.07 -2.53
N PRO A 21 9.51 8.35 -2.08
CA PRO A 21 8.65 8.81 -1.00
C PRO A 21 9.40 9.05 0.32
N SER A 22 10.37 8.20 0.70
CA SER A 22 11.18 8.42 1.90
C SER A 22 11.95 9.76 1.86
N ILE A 23 12.55 10.09 0.71
CA ILE A 23 13.24 11.39 0.53
C ILE A 23 12.24 12.54 0.63
N ALA A 24 11.08 12.41 -0.01
CA ALA A 24 10.00 13.39 0.09
C ALA A 24 9.54 13.59 1.54
N GLY A 25 9.36 12.50 2.30
CA GLY A 25 8.97 12.53 3.70
C GLY A 25 9.93 13.32 4.57
N VAL A 26 11.24 13.22 4.34
CA VAL A 26 12.24 14.04 5.05
C VAL A 26 12.02 15.52 4.75
N GLY A 27 11.81 15.89 3.48
CA GLY A 27 11.51 17.25 3.07
C GLY A 27 10.21 17.79 3.66
N ILE A 28 9.15 16.97 3.61
CA ILE A 28 7.81 17.30 4.13
C ILE A 28 7.86 17.52 5.64
N VAL A 29 8.47 16.61 6.40
CA VAL A 29 8.56 16.76 7.86
C VAL A 29 9.40 17.97 8.23
N SER A 30 10.53 18.19 7.55
CA SER A 30 11.34 19.39 7.76
C SER A 30 10.53 20.67 7.53
N TRP A 31 9.73 20.71 6.46
CA TRP A 31 8.83 21.81 6.16
C TRP A 31 7.72 21.98 7.21
N LEU A 32 7.09 20.90 7.67
CA LEU A 32 6.05 20.94 8.71
C LEU A 32 6.59 21.47 10.04
N ILE A 33 7.79 21.05 10.44
CA ILE A 33 8.45 21.56 11.65
C ILE A 33 8.75 23.05 11.52
N ALA A 34 9.21 23.49 10.35
CA ALA A 34 9.49 24.90 10.08
C ALA A 34 8.21 25.77 10.05
N ALA A 35 7.10 25.22 9.55
CA ALA A 35 5.81 25.90 9.49
C ALA A 35 5.04 25.89 10.82
N GLY A 36 5.35 24.97 11.72
CA GLY A 36 4.66 24.77 12.98
C GLY A 36 5.04 25.74 14.11
N PRO A 37 4.41 25.60 15.30
CA PRO A 37 4.71 26.45 16.44
C PRO A 37 6.14 26.20 16.94
N LYS A 38 6.81 27.24 17.45
CA LYS A 38 8.22 27.18 17.90
C LYS A 38 8.48 26.04 18.90
N GLY A 39 7.52 25.74 19.77
CA GLY A 39 7.61 24.65 20.74
C GLY A 39 7.67 23.25 20.11
N LEU A 40 7.08 23.06 18.92
CA LEU A 40 7.09 21.76 18.24
C LEU A 40 8.51 21.35 17.84
N ARG A 41 9.27 22.30 17.27
CA ARG A 41 10.69 22.10 16.95
C ARG A 41 11.49 21.73 18.20
N ALA A 42 11.32 22.50 19.28
CA ALA A 42 12.02 22.22 20.54
C ALA A 42 11.73 20.81 21.06
N ILE A 43 10.48 20.35 21.03
CA ILE A 43 10.10 19.01 21.50
C ILE A 43 10.72 17.91 20.62
N LEU A 44 10.61 18.04 19.30
CA LEU A 44 11.11 17.03 18.35
C LEU A 44 12.64 16.93 18.32
N PHE A 45 13.35 17.95 18.81
CA PHE A 45 14.80 17.95 18.97
C PHE A 45 15.23 17.96 20.45
N PHE A 46 14.40 17.39 21.35
CA PHE A 46 14.74 17.15 22.78
C PHE A 46 15.20 18.40 23.55
N GLY A 47 14.51 19.52 23.34
CA GLY A 47 14.84 20.84 23.90
C GLY A 47 15.78 21.67 23.03
N GLY A 48 16.37 21.08 21.98
CA GLY A 48 17.22 21.78 21.04
C GLY A 48 16.43 22.64 20.05
N SER A 49 17.03 23.76 19.62
CA SER A 49 16.56 24.54 18.47
C SER A 49 17.66 24.57 17.39
N PRO A 50 18.03 23.40 16.81
CA PRO A 50 19.17 23.31 15.92
C PRO A 50 18.95 24.21 14.72
N GLN A 51 19.82 25.17 14.47
CA GLN A 51 19.71 26.09 13.32
C GLN A 51 20.51 25.60 12.10
N SER A 52 21.39 24.61 12.29
CA SER A 52 22.19 23.97 11.26
C SER A 52 21.80 22.50 11.08
N LEU A 53 22.11 21.95 9.90
CA LEU A 53 21.98 20.52 9.61
C LEU A 53 23.20 19.77 10.11
N ASP A 54 23.32 19.61 11.42
CA ASP A 54 24.31 18.71 12.02
C ASP A 54 23.87 17.23 11.91
N ALA A 55 24.80 16.31 12.18
CA ALA A 55 24.52 14.88 12.03
C ALA A 55 23.32 14.41 12.87
N PRO A 56 23.17 14.78 14.16
CA PRO A 56 21.98 14.41 14.95
C PRO A 56 20.67 14.96 14.36
N THR A 57 20.64 16.23 13.95
CA THR A 57 19.45 16.84 13.35
C THR A 57 19.07 16.13 12.06
N LEU A 58 20.05 15.84 11.20
CA LEU A 58 19.83 15.11 9.96
C LEU A 58 19.32 13.69 10.23
N THR A 59 19.91 12.97 11.20
CA THR A 59 19.45 11.63 11.58
C THR A 59 18.00 11.65 12.05
N LEU A 60 17.63 12.58 12.92
CA LEU A 60 16.25 12.70 13.40
C LEU A 60 15.28 13.05 12.27
N LEU A 61 15.64 13.98 11.37
CA LEU A 61 14.82 14.31 10.20
C LEU A 61 14.64 13.10 9.26
N ILE A 62 15.68 12.31 9.05
CA ILE A 62 15.60 11.06 8.29
C ILE A 62 14.65 10.07 8.98
N LEU A 63 14.76 9.89 10.29
CA LEU A 63 13.87 8.99 11.04
C LEU A 63 12.41 9.45 10.98
N TYR A 64 12.14 10.73 11.22
CA TYR A 64 10.79 11.28 11.18
C TYR A 64 10.20 11.26 9.77
N GLY A 65 10.98 11.59 8.74
CA GLY A 65 10.56 11.53 7.35
C GLY A 65 10.20 10.11 6.91
N ASN A 66 11.02 9.12 7.26
CA ASN A 66 10.74 7.72 6.98
C ASN A 66 9.50 7.21 7.74
N LEU A 67 9.34 7.60 9.01
CA LEU A 67 8.16 7.28 9.79
C LEU A 67 6.89 7.87 9.15
N PHE A 68 6.96 9.13 8.71
CA PHE A 68 5.86 9.82 8.04
C PHE A 68 5.47 9.11 6.74
N CYS A 69 6.43 8.83 5.87
CA CYS A 69 6.22 8.05 4.64
C CYS A 69 5.60 6.67 4.93
N TYR A 70 6.09 5.97 5.97
CA TYR A 70 5.57 4.67 6.35
C TYR A 70 4.10 4.73 6.77
N ILE A 71 3.74 5.68 7.64
CA ILE A 71 2.35 5.91 8.08
C ILE A 71 1.47 6.33 6.89
N ALA A 72 1.95 7.25 6.03
CA ALA A 72 1.24 7.68 4.85
C ALA A 72 0.89 6.52 3.90
N SER A 73 1.73 5.48 3.86
CA SER A 73 1.52 4.30 3.02
C SER A 73 0.45 3.31 3.52
N TYR A 74 -0.05 3.45 4.76
CA TYR A 74 -1.00 2.51 5.37
C TYR A 74 -2.27 2.21 4.56
N PRO A 75 -2.91 3.18 3.87
CA PRO A 75 -4.06 2.87 3.01
C PRO A 75 -3.73 1.86 1.91
N ILE A 76 -2.48 1.78 1.42
CA ILE A 76 -2.09 0.81 0.38
C ILE A 76 -2.27 -0.63 0.85
N LEU A 77 -2.09 -0.89 2.15
CA LEU A 77 -2.41 -2.19 2.74
C LEU A 77 -3.90 -2.52 2.58
N CYS A 78 -4.78 -1.52 2.77
CA CYS A 78 -6.23 -1.66 2.56
C CYS A 78 -6.58 -1.88 1.09
N PHE A 79 -5.90 -1.20 0.16
CA PHE A 79 -6.02 -1.49 -1.28
C PHE A 79 -5.65 -2.95 -1.59
N HIS A 80 -4.55 -3.45 -1.04
CA HIS A 80 -4.15 -4.83 -1.27
C HIS A 80 -5.15 -5.84 -0.71
N ALA A 81 -5.73 -5.58 0.46
CA ALA A 81 -6.74 -6.46 1.07
C ALA A 81 -8.09 -6.41 0.34
N THR A 82 -8.47 -5.25 -0.20
CA THR A 82 -9.83 -5.03 -0.75
C THR A 82 -9.89 -5.04 -2.28
N ARG A 83 -8.76 -5.16 -3.00
CA ARG A 83 -8.69 -5.11 -4.48
C ARG A 83 -9.60 -6.07 -5.23
N VAL A 84 -10.04 -7.16 -4.59
CA VAL A 84 -11.01 -8.10 -5.18
C VAL A 84 -12.37 -7.43 -5.44
N LEU A 85 -12.66 -6.32 -4.76
CA LEU A 85 -13.91 -5.58 -4.90
C LEU A 85 -13.93 -4.65 -6.13
N ASP A 86 -12.77 -4.27 -6.64
CA ASP A 86 -12.61 -3.19 -7.64
C ASP A 86 -12.82 -3.64 -9.09
N PHE A 87 -12.60 -4.92 -9.36
CA PHE A 87 -12.73 -5.51 -10.69
C PHE A 87 -13.88 -6.51 -10.72
N ASP A 88 -14.69 -6.48 -11.77
CA ASP A 88 -15.73 -7.46 -11.99
C ASP A 88 -15.16 -8.78 -12.57
N GLN A 89 -16.05 -9.74 -12.85
CA GLN A 89 -15.65 -11.04 -13.43
C GLN A 89 -15.05 -10.93 -14.83
N SER A 90 -15.31 -9.83 -15.54
CA SER A 90 -14.73 -9.51 -16.84
C SER A 90 -13.41 -8.73 -16.76
N PHE A 91 -12.90 -8.52 -15.53
CA PHE A 91 -11.71 -7.71 -15.24
C PHE A 91 -11.86 -6.23 -15.57
N ALA A 92 -13.10 -5.75 -15.79
CA ALA A 92 -13.37 -4.34 -15.98
C ALA A 92 -13.43 -3.62 -14.63
N TRP A 93 -12.80 -2.46 -14.54
CA TRP A 93 -12.97 -1.56 -13.39
C TRP A 93 -14.38 -0.99 -13.40
N ARG A 94 -15.12 -1.18 -12.31
CA ARG A 94 -16.46 -0.62 -12.13
C ARG A 94 -16.52 0.18 -10.84
N PRO A 95 -16.33 1.51 -10.91
CA PRO A 95 -16.34 2.34 -9.72
C PRO A 95 -17.68 2.23 -9.00
N ARG A 96 -17.61 2.08 -7.68
CA ARG A 96 -18.77 2.09 -6.76
C ARG A 96 -18.71 3.35 -5.90
N ALA A 97 -19.79 3.62 -5.17
CA ALA A 97 -19.84 4.73 -4.21
C ALA A 97 -18.72 4.67 -3.16
N ASN A 98 -18.21 3.47 -2.84
CA ASN A 98 -17.06 3.24 -1.95
C ASN A 98 -15.80 2.78 -2.70
N ASP A 99 -15.56 3.29 -3.91
CA ASP A 99 -14.31 3.01 -4.64
C ASP A 99 -13.11 3.68 -3.96
N SER A 100 -12.07 2.91 -3.59
CA SER A 100 -10.91 3.44 -2.87
C SER A 100 -10.06 4.38 -3.72
N TYR A 101 -10.00 4.21 -5.04
CA TYR A 101 -9.22 5.09 -5.92
C TYR A 101 -9.88 6.45 -6.01
N ILE A 102 -11.20 6.49 -6.25
CA ILE A 102 -11.99 7.73 -6.24
C ILE A 102 -11.91 8.39 -4.86
N ALA A 103 -12.09 7.62 -3.78
CA ALA A 103 -12.02 8.16 -2.44
C ALA A 103 -10.64 8.77 -2.13
N SER A 104 -9.54 8.15 -2.60
CA SER A 104 -8.19 8.69 -2.40
C SER A 104 -7.96 9.95 -3.21
N ALA A 105 -8.48 10.04 -4.43
CA ALA A 105 -8.40 11.25 -5.25
C ALA A 105 -9.19 12.42 -4.62
N VAL A 106 -10.43 12.16 -4.20
CA VAL A 106 -11.27 13.16 -3.53
C VAL A 106 -10.66 13.59 -2.19
N PHE A 107 -10.12 12.64 -1.41
CA PHE A 107 -9.39 12.95 -0.18
C PHE A 107 -8.19 13.85 -0.46
N ALA A 108 -7.30 13.46 -1.38
CA ALA A 108 -6.09 14.21 -1.69
C ALA A 108 -6.38 15.61 -2.23
N VAL A 109 -7.28 15.74 -3.21
CA VAL A 109 -7.67 17.04 -3.76
C VAL A 109 -8.36 17.88 -2.70
N GLY A 110 -9.27 17.29 -1.91
CA GLY A 110 -10.01 17.98 -0.87
C GLY A 110 -9.11 18.52 0.24
N THR A 111 -8.18 17.72 0.76
CA THR A 111 -7.27 18.16 1.83
C THR A 111 -6.26 19.19 1.32
N ILE A 112 -5.69 19.00 0.13
CA ILE A 112 -4.78 19.97 -0.49
C ILE A 112 -5.51 21.30 -0.76
N ALA A 113 -6.70 21.26 -1.34
CA ALA A 113 -7.50 22.46 -1.59
C ALA A 113 -7.85 23.17 -0.28
N SER A 114 -8.23 22.42 0.76
CA SER A 114 -8.52 22.99 2.08
C SER A 114 -7.30 23.70 2.68
N ALA A 115 -6.11 23.11 2.55
CA ALA A 115 -4.85 23.69 3.04
C ALA A 115 -4.43 24.97 2.30
N VAL A 116 -4.75 25.06 1.00
CA VAL A 116 -4.38 26.21 0.15
C VAL A 116 -5.37 27.35 0.28
N PHE A 117 -6.67 27.06 0.26
CA PHE A 117 -7.71 28.08 0.08
C PHE A 117 -8.46 28.47 1.35
N LEU A 118 -8.39 27.68 2.42
CA LEU A 118 -9.15 27.95 3.65
C LEU A 118 -8.26 28.56 4.75
N PRO A 119 -8.83 29.42 5.62
CA PRO A 119 -8.18 29.86 6.86
C PRO A 119 -7.83 28.66 7.77
N SER A 120 -6.80 28.81 8.61
CA SER A 120 -6.23 27.68 9.39
C SER A 120 -7.23 26.92 10.26
N ASP A 121 -8.19 27.61 10.88
CA ASP A 121 -9.23 27.02 11.72
C ASP A 121 -10.22 26.15 10.90
N THR A 122 -10.70 26.70 9.78
CA THR A 122 -11.63 26.04 8.88
C THR A 122 -10.94 24.90 8.12
N CYS A 123 -9.68 25.09 7.74
CA CYS A 123 -8.84 24.08 7.10
C CYS A 123 -8.75 22.81 7.95
N VAL A 124 -8.49 22.92 9.26
CA VAL A 124 -8.39 21.76 10.14
C VAL A 124 -9.72 21.06 10.28
N PHE A 125 -10.80 21.81 10.50
CA PHE A 125 -12.14 21.22 10.62
C PHE A 125 -12.52 20.42 9.36
N VAL A 126 -12.33 21.02 8.17
CA VAL A 126 -12.60 20.36 6.88
C VAL A 126 -11.68 19.16 6.68
N SER A 127 -10.39 19.28 7.01
CA SER A 127 -9.43 18.18 6.91
C SER A 127 -9.81 16.99 7.80
N VAL A 128 -10.28 17.23 9.03
CA VAL A 128 -10.75 16.17 9.94
C VAL A 128 -11.96 15.46 9.34
N ILE A 129 -12.90 16.18 8.74
CA ILE A 129 -14.04 15.56 8.04
C ILE A 129 -13.56 14.65 6.91
N PHE A 130 -12.64 15.13 6.07
CA PHE A 130 -12.07 14.32 4.99
C PHE A 130 -11.34 13.07 5.49
N VAL A 131 -10.56 13.18 6.58
CA VAL A 131 -9.87 12.04 7.20
C VAL A 131 -10.88 11.02 7.72
N LEU A 132 -11.87 11.45 8.50
CA LEU A 132 -12.89 10.55 9.06
C LEU A 132 -13.71 9.87 7.96
N TRP A 133 -14.09 10.61 6.92
CA TRP A 133 -14.76 10.07 5.75
C TRP A 133 -13.89 9.04 5.03
N TYR A 134 -12.63 9.36 4.74
CA TYR A 134 -11.71 8.47 4.03
C TYR A 134 -11.45 7.18 4.82
N VAL A 135 -11.18 7.30 6.13
CA VAL A 135 -11.04 6.16 7.05
C VAL A 135 -12.30 5.30 7.06
N SER A 136 -13.48 5.91 7.10
CA SER A 136 -14.76 5.20 7.07
C SER A 136 -14.95 4.42 5.76
N VAL A 137 -14.61 5.01 4.61
CA VAL A 137 -14.66 4.32 3.31
C VAL A 137 -13.75 3.09 3.30
N GLN A 138 -12.50 3.22 3.77
CA GLN A 138 -11.58 2.08 3.83
C GLN A 138 -12.09 0.98 4.78
N THR A 139 -12.60 1.35 5.95
CA THR A 139 -13.17 0.38 6.91
C THR A 139 -14.39 -0.33 6.34
N VAL A 140 -15.33 0.37 5.69
CA VAL A 140 -16.50 -0.25 5.05
C VAL A 140 -16.08 -1.28 4.01
N ARG A 141 -15.05 -0.98 3.21
CA ARG A 141 -14.55 -1.93 2.21
C ARG A 141 -13.90 -3.17 2.83
N ILE A 142 -13.17 -3.01 3.93
CA ILE A 142 -12.64 -4.16 4.69
C ILE A 142 -13.79 -5.04 5.17
N VAL A 143 -14.90 -4.45 5.63
CA VAL A 143 -16.09 -5.22 6.02
C VAL A 143 -16.74 -5.88 4.79
N ASP A 144 -16.85 -5.19 3.66
CA ASP A 144 -17.46 -5.73 2.44
C ASP A 144 -16.70 -6.93 1.85
N VAL A 145 -15.38 -6.98 2.02
CA VAL A 145 -14.57 -8.13 1.57
C VAL A 145 -14.77 -9.38 2.44
N LEU A 146 -15.30 -9.19 3.65
CA LEU A 146 -15.63 -10.23 4.61
C LEU A 146 -17.09 -10.68 4.57
N LYS A 147 -18.00 -9.88 4.00
CA LYS A 147 -19.41 -10.27 3.87
C LYS A 147 -19.53 -11.53 3.00
N PRO A 148 -20.14 -12.63 3.50
CA PRO A 148 -20.32 -13.83 2.72
C PRO A 148 -21.13 -13.52 1.45
N LYS A 149 -20.68 -14.06 0.31
CA LYS A 149 -21.42 -14.05 -0.94
C LYS A 149 -21.45 -15.46 -1.50
N GLU A 150 -22.54 -15.82 -2.16
CA GLU A 150 -22.56 -17.05 -2.95
C GLU A 150 -21.62 -16.85 -4.15
N PHE A 151 -20.44 -17.46 -4.07
CA PHE A 151 -19.57 -17.63 -5.22
C PHE A 151 -19.97 -18.95 -5.89
N GLY A 152 -20.21 -18.90 -7.20
CA GLY A 152 -20.84 -19.97 -7.99
C GLY A 152 -20.16 -21.35 -7.96
N LYS A 153 -20.23 -22.09 -9.07
CA LYS A 153 -19.86 -23.53 -9.15
C LYS A 153 -18.50 -23.91 -8.53
N THR A 154 -17.56 -22.98 -8.42
CA THR A 154 -16.22 -23.15 -7.82
C THR A 154 -16.22 -23.52 -6.33
N PHE A 155 -17.22 -23.10 -5.55
CA PHE A 155 -17.35 -23.40 -4.12
C PHE A 155 -18.58 -24.26 -3.80
N GLY A 156 -19.09 -25.00 -4.79
CA GLY A 156 -20.25 -25.87 -4.60
C GLY A 156 -21.51 -25.13 -4.15
N GLY A 157 -21.63 -23.83 -4.44
CA GLY A 157 -22.75 -23.00 -3.97
C GLY A 157 -22.70 -22.61 -2.49
N MET A 158 -21.63 -22.94 -1.75
CA MET A 158 -21.52 -22.52 -0.36
C MET A 158 -21.17 -21.03 -0.24
N PRO A 159 -21.83 -20.28 0.67
CA PRO A 159 -21.52 -18.88 0.90
C PRO A 159 -20.09 -18.74 1.43
N THR A 160 -19.28 -17.95 0.74
CA THR A 160 -17.87 -17.69 1.11
C THR A 160 -17.54 -16.22 0.95
N THR A 161 -16.55 -15.73 1.71
CA THR A 161 -16.15 -14.32 1.63
C THR A 161 -15.40 -14.07 0.31
N PRO A 162 -15.59 -12.92 -0.37
CA PRO A 162 -14.84 -12.55 -1.56
C PRO A 162 -13.32 -12.70 -1.42
N LEU A 163 -12.78 -12.30 -0.27
CA LEU A 163 -11.34 -12.41 -0.01
C LEU A 163 -10.88 -13.86 0.02
N TYR A 164 -11.58 -14.72 0.77
CA TYR A 164 -11.25 -16.14 0.83
C TYR A 164 -11.37 -16.82 -0.54
N ALA A 165 -12.44 -16.54 -1.27
CA ALA A 165 -12.64 -17.05 -2.62
C ALA A 165 -11.48 -16.69 -3.55
N TYR A 166 -11.04 -15.44 -3.48
CA TYR A 166 -9.89 -14.93 -4.23
C TYR A 166 -8.58 -15.60 -3.83
N LEU A 167 -8.27 -15.69 -2.54
CA LEU A 167 -7.03 -16.30 -2.05
C LEU A 167 -6.94 -17.79 -2.40
N TYR A 168 -8.04 -18.52 -2.27
CA TYR A 168 -8.11 -19.94 -2.66
C TYR A 168 -7.96 -20.14 -4.17
N MET A 169 -8.61 -19.30 -5.00
CA MET A 169 -8.42 -19.33 -6.44
C MET A 169 -6.98 -19.03 -6.84
N LEU A 170 -6.34 -18.07 -6.15
CA LEU A 170 -4.95 -17.72 -6.38
C LEU A 170 -4.00 -18.86 -5.98
N SER A 171 -4.23 -19.52 -4.84
CA SER A 171 -3.42 -20.64 -4.38
C SER A 171 -3.53 -21.84 -5.33
N ARG A 172 -4.74 -22.19 -5.78
CA ARG A 172 -4.94 -23.26 -6.77
C ARG A 172 -4.23 -23.00 -8.09
N ARG A 173 -4.30 -21.77 -8.60
CA ARG A 173 -3.60 -21.39 -9.84
C ARG A 173 -2.09 -21.48 -9.70
N ARG A 174 -1.54 -21.12 -8.54
CA ARG A 174 -0.10 -21.26 -8.24
C ARG A 174 0.31 -22.73 -8.12
N GLY A 175 -0.41 -23.53 -7.33
CA GLY A 175 -0.10 -24.96 -7.15
C GLY A 175 -0.25 -25.79 -8.43
N TYR A 176 -1.18 -25.45 -9.33
CA TYR A 176 -1.30 -26.11 -10.63
C TYR A 176 -0.11 -25.80 -11.55
N ARG A 177 0.41 -24.57 -11.47
CA ARG A 177 1.57 -24.13 -12.26
C ARG A 177 2.84 -24.86 -11.80
N ASP A 178 3.01 -25.07 -10.49
CA ASP A 178 4.14 -25.84 -9.95
C ASP A 178 4.07 -27.32 -10.35
N LYS A 179 2.90 -27.96 -10.22
CA LYS A 179 2.73 -29.37 -10.66
C LYS A 179 3.02 -29.56 -12.15
N LYS A 180 2.47 -28.70 -13.03
CA LYS A 180 2.70 -28.83 -14.48
C LYS A 180 4.16 -28.57 -14.88
N THR A 181 4.87 -27.73 -14.14
CA THR A 181 6.30 -27.46 -14.35
C THR A 181 7.14 -28.65 -13.89
N LEU A 182 6.78 -29.25 -12.75
CA LEU A 182 7.44 -30.45 -12.20
C LEU A 182 7.22 -31.69 -13.08
N THR A 183 6.00 -31.92 -13.59
CA THR A 183 5.71 -33.06 -14.47
C THR A 183 6.43 -32.93 -15.83
N LYS A 184 6.62 -31.70 -16.32
CA LYS A 184 7.42 -31.45 -17.55
C LYS A 184 8.92 -31.66 -17.34
N SER A 185 9.46 -31.44 -16.13
CA SER A 185 10.89 -31.69 -15.86
C SER A 185 11.20 -33.17 -15.62
N ILE A 186 10.21 -33.95 -15.17
CA ILE A 186 10.36 -35.40 -14.89
C ILE A 186 10.08 -36.26 -16.15
N GLY A 187 9.25 -35.79 -17.08
CA GLY A 187 8.81 -36.57 -18.25
C GLY A 187 9.70 -36.55 -19.50
N ASN A 188 10.92 -35.98 -19.46
CA ASN A 188 11.78 -35.78 -20.64
C ASN A 188 13.13 -36.53 -20.58
N GLN A 189 13.19 -37.70 -19.94
CA GLN A 189 14.29 -38.64 -20.12
C GLN A 189 13.81 -39.91 -20.85
N GLU A 190 13.60 -39.80 -22.16
CA GLU A 190 13.70 -40.94 -23.09
C GLU A 190 14.50 -40.49 -24.32
N PRO A 191 15.45 -41.32 -24.83
CA PRO A 191 16.32 -40.92 -25.94
C PRO A 191 15.73 -41.41 -27.27
N ALA A 192 15.39 -40.51 -28.19
CA ALA A 192 15.33 -40.86 -29.63
C ALA A 192 15.32 -39.62 -30.53
N SER A 193 16.43 -39.48 -31.27
CA SER A 193 16.52 -39.13 -32.69
C SER A 193 15.45 -38.23 -33.35
N GLY A 194 15.92 -37.09 -33.85
CA GLY A 194 15.45 -36.51 -35.12
C GLY A 194 14.24 -35.57 -35.03
N GLN A 195 14.44 -34.34 -35.52
CA GLN A 195 13.45 -33.25 -35.70
C GLN A 195 13.07 -32.49 -34.41
N GLY A 196 13.75 -31.37 -34.13
CA GLY A 196 13.42 -30.55 -32.95
C GLY A 196 13.92 -29.11 -32.93
N ALA A 197 14.37 -28.52 -34.04
CA ALA A 197 14.84 -27.13 -34.03
C ALA A 197 13.69 -26.11 -33.91
N GLY A 198 12.52 -26.38 -34.50
CA GLY A 198 11.38 -25.45 -34.49
C GLY A 198 10.57 -25.41 -33.19
N SER A 199 10.58 -26.50 -32.40
CA SER A 199 9.82 -26.58 -31.14
C SER A 199 10.58 -26.00 -29.95
N SER A 200 11.92 -26.11 -29.95
CA SER A 200 12.77 -25.46 -28.95
C SER A 200 12.75 -23.94 -29.10
N GLU A 201 12.89 -23.45 -30.33
CA GLU A 201 12.91 -22.01 -30.64
C GLU A 201 11.54 -21.35 -30.36
N GLN A 202 10.43 -21.98 -30.76
CA GLN A 202 9.10 -21.49 -30.40
C GLN A 202 8.82 -21.54 -28.90
N SER A 203 9.29 -22.58 -28.19
CA SER A 203 9.15 -22.66 -26.73
C SER A 203 10.00 -21.60 -26.01
N GLU A 204 11.19 -21.30 -26.52
CA GLU A 204 12.11 -20.31 -25.98
C GLU A 204 11.58 -18.88 -26.20
N VAL A 205 11.17 -18.55 -27.43
CA VAL A 205 10.46 -17.30 -27.73
C VAL A 205 9.20 -17.17 -26.86
N GLN A 206 8.46 -18.27 -26.65
CA GLN A 206 7.27 -18.25 -25.82
C GLN A 206 7.56 -17.97 -24.33
N GLN A 207 8.72 -18.41 -23.84
CA GLN A 207 9.16 -18.15 -22.48
C GLN A 207 9.70 -16.73 -22.32
N THR A 208 10.40 -16.20 -23.33
CA THR A 208 10.96 -14.85 -23.33
C THR A 208 9.88 -13.78 -23.24
N TRP A 209 8.86 -13.79 -24.11
CA TRP A 209 7.80 -12.77 -24.03
C TRP A 209 7.04 -12.83 -22.70
N ARG A 210 6.85 -14.04 -22.13
CA ARG A 210 6.19 -14.17 -20.81
C ARG A 210 7.00 -13.51 -19.72
N ARG A 211 8.33 -13.66 -19.74
CA ARG A 211 9.23 -13.00 -18.79
C ARG A 211 9.17 -11.49 -18.97
N GLU A 212 9.27 -11.00 -20.20
CA GLU A 212 9.21 -9.57 -20.52
C GLU A 212 7.89 -8.94 -20.09
N VAL A 213 6.76 -9.60 -20.34
CA VAL A 213 5.44 -9.12 -19.89
C VAL A 213 5.34 -9.09 -18.36
N VAL A 214 5.82 -10.13 -17.68
CA VAL A 214 5.82 -10.18 -16.20
C VAL A 214 6.71 -9.09 -15.62
N GLU A 215 7.89 -8.86 -16.20
CA GLU A 215 8.82 -7.84 -15.76
C GLU A 215 8.29 -6.44 -16.02
N SER A 216 7.71 -6.20 -17.21
CA SER A 216 7.03 -4.95 -17.54
C SER A 216 5.88 -4.65 -16.59
N TYR A 217 5.06 -5.65 -16.27
CA TYR A 217 3.98 -5.53 -15.29
C TYR A 217 4.52 -5.24 -13.89
N ARG A 218 5.56 -5.94 -13.46
CA ARG A 218 6.21 -5.73 -12.15
C ARG A 218 6.71 -4.30 -12.06
N HIS A 219 7.48 -3.83 -13.04
CA HIS A 219 8.01 -2.48 -13.10
C HIS A 219 6.91 -1.42 -13.06
N ALA A 220 5.86 -1.57 -13.89
CA ALA A 220 4.71 -0.67 -13.88
C ALA A 220 4.02 -0.62 -12.51
N ARG A 221 3.89 -1.76 -11.84
CA ARG A 221 3.32 -1.84 -10.49
C ARG A 221 4.24 -1.20 -9.44
N GLU A 222 5.55 -1.36 -9.56
CA GLU A 222 6.52 -0.83 -8.61
C GLU A 222 6.57 0.70 -8.64
N HIS A 223 6.63 1.28 -9.84
CA HIS A 223 6.53 2.72 -10.03
C HIS A 223 5.15 3.27 -9.69
N GLY A 224 4.07 2.57 -10.07
CA GLY A 224 2.71 2.95 -9.72
C GLY A 224 2.49 2.99 -8.21
N ASN A 225 3.02 2.00 -7.48
CA ASN A 225 2.98 2.00 -6.01
C ASN A 225 3.77 3.17 -5.42
N SER A 226 4.98 3.45 -5.90
CA SER A 226 5.82 4.56 -5.43
C SER A 226 5.11 5.91 -5.60
N ALA A 227 4.57 6.17 -6.80
CA ALA A 227 3.78 7.37 -7.09
C ALA A 227 2.54 7.48 -6.21
N PHE A 228 1.88 6.36 -5.93
CA PHE A 228 0.68 6.36 -5.09
C PHE A 228 0.99 6.60 -3.60
N ILE A 229 2.10 6.06 -3.07
CA ILE A 229 2.59 6.41 -1.73
C ILE A 229 2.82 7.91 -1.65
N PHE A 230 3.57 8.47 -2.60
CA PHE A 230 3.88 9.89 -2.63
C PHE A 230 2.62 10.77 -2.68
N ALA A 231 1.60 10.38 -3.46
CA ALA A 231 0.33 11.09 -3.49
C ALA A 231 -0.39 11.08 -2.12
N LEU A 232 -0.42 9.94 -1.44
CA LEU A 232 -0.99 9.84 -0.09
C LEU A 232 -0.17 10.62 0.95
N GLU A 233 1.14 10.67 0.77
CA GLU A 233 2.07 11.44 1.60
C GLU A 233 1.79 12.95 1.50
N LEU A 234 1.62 13.48 0.29
CA LEU A 234 1.23 14.88 0.09
C LEU A 234 -0.16 15.19 0.68
N ALA A 235 -1.12 14.28 0.53
CA ALA A 235 -2.46 14.45 1.09
C ALA A 235 -2.44 14.48 2.63
N LEU A 236 -1.68 13.59 3.27
CA LEU A 236 -1.50 13.56 4.72
C LEU A 236 -0.70 14.77 5.22
N ALA A 237 0.26 15.24 4.42
CA ALA A 237 1.02 16.46 4.71
C ALA A 237 0.13 17.69 4.73
N ALA A 238 -0.85 17.80 3.81
CA ALA A 238 -1.80 18.90 3.79
C ALA A 238 -2.65 18.97 5.08
N VAL A 239 -3.12 17.83 5.58
CA VAL A 239 -3.83 17.75 6.86
C VAL A 239 -2.92 18.14 8.02
N SER A 240 -1.71 17.59 8.04
CA SER A 240 -0.71 17.87 9.08
C SER A 240 -0.34 19.35 9.11
N TYR A 241 -0.23 19.97 7.94
CA TYR A 241 0.03 21.40 7.77
C TYR A 241 -1.08 22.27 8.39
N GLY A 242 -2.34 21.90 8.15
CA GLY A 242 -3.48 22.56 8.80
C GLY A 242 -3.33 22.56 10.32
N ILE A 243 -3.02 21.41 10.91
CA ILE A 243 -2.85 21.25 12.36
C ILE A 243 -1.71 22.13 12.89
N VAL A 244 -0.52 22.07 12.29
CA VAL A 244 0.63 22.82 12.80
C VAL A 244 0.51 24.32 12.60
N ARG A 245 -0.36 24.80 11.70
CA ARG A 245 -0.65 26.23 11.52
C ARG A 245 -1.74 26.78 12.44
N MET A 246 -2.38 25.97 13.28
CA MET A 246 -3.42 26.46 14.18
C MET A 246 -2.81 27.41 15.23
N PRO A 247 -3.25 28.70 15.30
CA PRO A 247 -2.65 29.68 16.20
C PRO A 247 -2.79 29.33 17.70
N LEU A 248 -3.82 28.56 18.04
CA LEU A 248 -4.13 28.18 19.42
C LEU A 248 -3.34 26.97 19.93
N LEU A 249 -2.61 26.26 19.05
CA LEU A 249 -1.83 25.09 19.43
C LEU A 249 -0.39 25.48 19.72
N ASP A 250 0.02 25.29 20.97
CA ASP A 250 1.43 25.24 21.34
C ASP A 250 2.10 23.95 20.81
N GLY A 251 3.41 23.84 21.00
CA GLY A 251 4.19 22.70 20.48
C GLY A 251 3.68 21.33 20.95
N THR A 252 3.31 21.21 22.22
CA THR A 252 2.85 19.95 22.81
C THR A 252 1.48 19.57 22.29
N LYS A 253 0.55 20.53 22.22
CA LYS A 253 -0.80 20.29 21.67
C LYS A 253 -0.76 19.99 20.18
N ALA A 254 0.10 20.66 19.42
CA ALA A 254 0.30 20.36 17.99
C ALA A 254 0.82 18.92 17.80
N LEU A 255 1.81 18.50 18.59
CA LEU A 255 2.32 17.13 18.55
C LEU A 255 1.24 16.10 18.92
N ALA A 256 0.46 16.37 19.96
CA ALA A 256 -0.65 15.50 20.37
C ALA A 256 -1.72 15.37 19.29
N ALA A 257 -2.07 16.48 18.61
CA ALA A 257 -3.02 16.48 17.51
C ALA A 257 -2.51 15.70 16.28
N LEU A 258 -1.22 15.83 15.94
CA LEU A 258 -0.59 15.02 14.89
C LEU A 258 -0.57 13.53 15.25
N ALA A 259 -0.25 13.20 16.51
CA ALA A 259 -0.29 11.81 16.98
C ALA A 259 -1.71 11.22 16.90
N ALA A 260 -2.73 11.98 17.31
CA ALA A 260 -4.13 11.57 17.19
C ALA A 260 -4.54 11.35 15.73
N LEU A 261 -4.14 12.25 14.82
CA LEU A 261 -4.33 12.09 13.38
C LEU A 261 -3.72 10.77 12.88
N PHE A 262 -2.46 10.50 13.23
CA PHE A 262 -1.78 9.28 12.78
C PHE A 262 -2.43 8.01 13.35
N ILE A 263 -2.91 8.04 14.60
CA ILE A 263 -3.66 6.93 15.18
C ILE A 263 -4.95 6.68 14.38
N VAL A 264 -5.75 7.72 14.12
CA VAL A 264 -7.00 7.61 13.35
C VAL A 264 -6.74 7.12 11.93
N TRP A 265 -5.71 7.66 11.28
CA TRP A 265 -5.27 7.27 9.93
C TRP A 265 -4.87 5.78 9.86
N SER A 266 -4.33 5.24 10.95
CA SER A 266 -3.83 3.86 11.02
C SER A 266 -4.93 2.82 11.25
N VAL A 267 -6.12 3.22 11.70
CA VAL A 267 -7.21 2.31 12.08
C VAL A 267 -7.52 1.27 10.98
N PRO A 268 -7.72 1.64 9.70
CA PRO A 268 -8.02 0.65 8.66
C PRO A 268 -6.89 -0.37 8.46
N ALA A 269 -5.63 0.06 8.53
CA ALA A 269 -4.48 -0.85 8.36
C ALA A 269 -4.37 -1.84 9.53
N VAL A 270 -4.66 -1.41 10.76
CA VAL A 270 -4.76 -2.31 11.93
C VAL A 270 -5.87 -3.35 11.72
N LEU A 271 -7.01 -2.96 11.15
CA LEU A 271 -8.08 -3.92 10.80
C LEU A 271 -7.65 -4.93 9.74
N VAL A 272 -6.79 -4.55 8.78
CA VAL A 272 -6.22 -5.50 7.81
C VAL A 272 -5.28 -6.51 8.51
N HIS A 273 -4.56 -6.11 9.54
CA HIS A 273 -3.77 -7.05 10.34
C HIS A 273 -4.68 -8.09 11.02
N LEU A 274 -5.77 -7.65 11.66
CA LEU A 274 -6.76 -8.56 12.25
C LEU A 274 -7.41 -9.49 11.20
N LEU A 275 -7.65 -8.95 10.00
CA LEU A 275 -8.15 -9.72 8.87
C LEU A 275 -7.19 -10.85 8.47
N GLY A 276 -5.88 -10.58 8.46
CA GLY A 276 -4.85 -11.60 8.23
C GLY A 276 -4.94 -12.75 9.25
N GLN A 277 -5.04 -12.42 10.53
CA GLN A 277 -5.19 -13.39 11.62
C GLN A 277 -6.47 -14.23 11.48
N TYR A 278 -7.58 -13.61 11.10
CA TYR A 278 -8.85 -14.31 10.85
C TYR A 278 -8.71 -15.35 9.71
N ILE A 279 -8.06 -14.97 8.62
CA ILE A 279 -7.86 -15.84 7.45
C ILE A 279 -6.96 -17.02 7.82
N GLU A 280 -5.86 -16.77 8.51
CA GLU A 280 -4.92 -17.78 8.97
C GLU A 280 -5.62 -18.85 9.82
N ARG A 281 -6.43 -18.43 10.80
CA ARG A 281 -7.25 -19.34 11.63
C ARG A 281 -8.28 -20.13 10.81
N ARG A 282 -8.79 -19.58 9.71
CA ARG A 282 -9.74 -20.30 8.84
C ARG A 282 -9.03 -21.36 8.01
N TYR A 283 -7.81 -21.08 7.53
CA TYR A 283 -7.01 -22.06 6.79
C TYR A 283 -6.51 -23.21 7.68
N SER A 284 -6.13 -22.95 8.93
CA SER A 284 -5.65 -24.00 9.84
C SER A 284 -6.70 -25.06 10.17
N ARG A 285 -7.99 -24.78 9.99
CA ARG A 285 -9.08 -25.76 10.16
C ARG A 285 -9.19 -26.79 9.02
N PHE A 286 -8.44 -26.63 7.93
CA PHE A 286 -8.48 -27.53 6.78
C PHE A 286 -7.25 -28.45 6.67
N GLU A 287 -6.28 -28.33 7.57
CA GLU A 287 -5.16 -29.28 7.71
C GLU A 287 -5.42 -30.39 8.74
N GLY A 288 -6.71 -30.65 9.06
CA GLY A 288 -7.17 -31.75 9.89
C GLY A 288 -8.06 -32.71 9.11
#